data_AF-A0A1C3NSD6-F1
#
_entry.id   AF-A0A1C3NSD6-F1
#
_cell.length_a   1.000
_cell.length_b   1.000
_cell.length_c   1.000
_cell.angle_alpha   90.00
_cell.angle_beta   90.00
_cell.angle_gamma   90.00
#
_symmetry.space_group_name_H-M   'P 1'
#
loop_
_entity.id
_entity.type
_entity.pdbx_description
1 polymer ?
#
loop_
_entity_poly.entity_id
_entity_poly.type
_entity_poly.pdbx_seq_one_letter_code
_entity_poly.pdbx_strand_id
1 'polypeptide(L)' 'MERKRNSDGRAIDYHSLQVMCQQAIKAVSQGQTVQSVAAVNNTPLHY' A
#
# COMPACT_ATOMS: atom_id res chain seq x y z
N MET A 1 -20.29 -16.82 -8.08
CA MET A 1 -19.23 -16.96 -7.06
C MET A 1 -18.72 -15.57 -6.76
N GLU A 2 -19.22 -14.96 -5.69
CA GLU A 2 -18.85 -13.60 -5.30
C GLU A 2 -17.43 -13.67 -4.72
N ARG A 3 -16.47 -13.00 -5.38
CA ARG A 3 -15.08 -12.93 -4.88
C ARG A 3 -15.12 -12.07 -3.61
N LYS A 4 -15.15 -12.73 -2.45
CA LYS A 4 -14.98 -12.07 -1.15
C LYS A 4 -13.74 -11.20 -1.24
N ARG A 5 -13.86 -9.94 -0.84
CA ARG A 5 -12.74 -8.99 -0.85
C ARG A 5 -11.66 -9.60 0.06
N ASN A 6 -10.51 -9.99 -0.50
CA ASN A 6 -9.39 -10.62 0.22
C ASN A 6 -8.70 -9.70 1.24
N SER A 7 -9.25 -8.50 1.47
CA SER A 7 -8.82 -7.62 2.55
C SER A 7 -9.50 -8.08 3.82
N ASP A 8 -8.73 -8.44 4.86
CA ASP A 8 -9.17 -8.98 6.16
C ASP A 8 -10.11 -8.07 6.99
N GLY A 9 -10.82 -7.12 6.38
CA GLY A 9 -11.70 -6.17 7.06
C GLY A 9 -10.97 -5.21 8.01
N ARG A 10 -9.64 -5.34 8.12
CA ARG A 10 -8.79 -4.44 8.89
C ARG A 10 -8.80 -3.10 8.17
N ALA A 11 -9.57 -2.16 8.70
CA ALA A 11 -9.49 -0.78 8.30
C ALA A 11 -8.02 -0.36 8.42
N ILE A 12 -7.45 0.12 7.33
CA ILE A 12 -6.13 0.75 7.36
C ILE A 12 -6.30 1.96 8.27
N ASP A 13 -5.64 1.95 9.43
CA ASP A 13 -5.68 3.08 10.33
C ASP A 13 -5.07 4.30 9.63
N TYR A 14 -5.52 5.50 10.03
CA TYR A 14 -5.12 6.74 9.38
C TYR A 14 -3.60 6.93 9.39
N HIS A 15 -2.92 6.45 10.43
CA HIS A 15 -1.47 6.53 10.53
C HIS A 15 -0.78 5.60 9.52
N SER A 16 -1.23 4.36 9.38
CA SER A 16 -0.74 3.43 8.35
C SER A 16 -0.95 3.97 6.93
N LEU A 17 -2.09 4.63 6.67
CA LEU A 17 -2.33 5.30 5.39
C LEU A 17 -1.33 6.45 5.14
N GLN A 18 -1.06 7.27 6.17
CA GLN A 18 -0.05 8.32 6.07
C GLN A 18 1.35 7.75 5.79
N VAL A 19 1.72 6.65 6.45
CA VAL A 19 3.02 5.98 6.24
C VAL A 19 3.16 5.49 4.79
N MET A 20 2.13 4.83 4.25
CA MET A 20 2.13 4.38 2.84
C MET A 20 2.28 5.56 1.87
N CYS A 21 1.59 6.68 2.11
CA CYS A 21 1.72 7.89 1.29
C CYS A 21 3.13 8.47 1.35
N GLN A 22 3.74 8.53 2.53
CA GLN A 22 5.10 9.04 2.71
C GLN A 22 6.14 8.18 1.98
N GLN A 23 5.99 6.85 2.07
CA GLN A 23 6.84 5.89 1.38
C GLN A 23 6.71 6.01 -0.13
N ALA A 24 5.48 6.19 -0.64
CA ALA A 24 5.23 6.40 -2.07
C ALA A 24 5.92 7.68 -2.59
N ILE A 25 5.79 8.80 -1.86
CA ILE A 25 6.42 10.07 -2.23
C ILE A 25 7.95 9.92 -2.27
N LYS A 26 8.53 9.29 -1.24
CA LYS A 26 9.97 9.05 -1.17
C LYS A 26 10.46 8.19 -2.33
N ALA A 27 9.75 7.11 -2.64
CA ALA A 27 10.09 6.21 -3.73
C ALA A 27 10.07 6.91 -5.10
N VAL A 28 9.05 7.73 -5.37
CA VAL A 28 8.98 8.52 -6.61
C VAL A 28 10.11 9.54 -6.66
N SER A 29 10.44 10.21 -5.54
CA SER A 29 11.57 11.14 -5.48
C SER A 29 12.93 10.47 -5.75
N GLN A 30 13.04 9.17 -5.49
CA GLN A 30 14.22 8.35 -5.78
C GLN A 30 14.25 7.81 -7.22
N GLY A 31 13.29 8.22 -8.08
CA GLY A 31 13.22 7.81 -9.47
C GLY A 31 12.55 6.45 -9.70
N GLN A 32 11.88 5.89 -8.69
CA GLN A 32 11.09 4.66 -8.89
C GLN A 32 9.85 4.94 -9.72
N THR A 33 9.47 3.98 -10.56
CA THR A 33 8.27 4.08 -11.39
C THR A 33 7.01 3.86 -10.55
N VAL A 34 5.91 4.51 -10.94
CA VAL A 34 4.61 4.39 -10.24
C VAL A 34 4.14 2.93 -10.16
N GLN A 35 4.41 2.12 -11.17
CA GLN A 35 4.13 0.67 -11.16
C GLN A 35 4.92 -0.07 -10.07
N SER A 36 6.20 0.25 -9.89
CA SER A 36 7.03 -0.35 -8.85
C SER A 36 6.55 0.03 -7.45
N VAL A 37 6.16 1.30 -7.26
CA VAL A 37 5.63 1.80 -5.98
C VAL A 37 4.28 1.16 -5.64
N ALA A 38 3.40 1.02 -6.63
CA ALA A 38 2.11 0.36 -6.45
C ALA A 38 2.24 -1.13 -6.11
N ALA A 39 3.26 -1.82 -6.63
CA ALA A 39 3.51 -3.22 -6.31
C ALA A 39 3.94 -3.41 -4.84
N VAL A 40 4.75 -2.50 -4.30
CA VAL A 40 5.21 -2.54 -2.90
C VAL A 40 4.07 -2.20 -1.94
N ASN A 41 3.30 -1.15 -2.24
CA ASN A 41 2.23 -0.68 -1.35
C ASN A 41 0.95 -1.55 -1.36
N ASN A 42 0.85 -2.52 -2.27
CA ASN A 42 -0.28 -3.44 -2.36
C ASN A 42 0.04 -4.83 -1.77
N THR A 43 1.23 -4.99 -1.18
CA THR A 43 1.53 -6.19 -0.40
C THR A 43 1.03 -5.97 1.03
N PRO A 44 0.12 -6.82 1.54
CA PRO A 44 -0.33 -6.71 2.92
C PRO A 44 0.89 -6.88 3.82
N LEU A 45 1.14 -5.89 4.69
CA LEU A 45 2.11 -6.02 5.77
C LEU A 45 1.69 -7.22 6.62
N HIS A 46 2.35 -8.36 6.39
CA HIS A 46 2.24 -9.52 7.27
C HIS A 46 2.82 -9.14 8.62
N TYR A 47 1.93 -8.94 9.59
CA TYR A 47 2.19 -9.00 11.03
C TYR A 47 1.17 -9.93 11.66
#